data_AF-A0A2J8GT71-F1
#
_entry.id   AF-A0A2J8GT71-F1
#
_cell.length_a   1.000
_cell.length_b   1.000
_cell.length_c   1.000
_cell.angle_alpha   90.00
_cell.angle_beta   90.00
_cell.angle_gamma   90.00
#
_symmetry.space_group_name_H-M   'P 1'
#
loop_
_entity.id
_entity.type
_entity.pdbx_description
1 polymer ?
#
loop_
_entity_poly.entity_id
_entity_poly.type
_entity_poly.pdbx_seq_one_letter_code
_entity_poly.pdbx_strand_id
1 'polypeptide(L)' 'MHFETWSDFFAMGGYASYVWGGFGITYLSMAVLWFLSINRSKALMQEVRNKIKRQERIEAAKHMENTL' A
#
# COMPACT_ATOMS: atom_id res chain seq x y z
N MET A 1 -13.53 25.29 -31.23
CA MET A 1 -12.59 24.73 -30.23
C MET A 1 -13.25 23.47 -29.70
N HIS A 2 -12.60 22.30 -29.75
CA HIS A 2 -13.31 21.01 -29.59
C HIS A 2 -13.61 20.60 -28.14
N PHE A 3 -13.05 21.29 -27.15
CA PHE A 3 -13.42 21.14 -25.73
C PHE A 3 -13.26 22.52 -25.08
N GLU A 4 -14.36 23.15 -24.70
CA GLU A 4 -14.32 24.50 -24.10
C GLU A 4 -14.21 24.45 -22.57
N THR A 5 -14.47 23.27 -21.97
CA THR A 5 -14.41 23.07 -20.51
C THR A 5 -13.86 21.70 -20.12
N TRP A 6 -13.32 21.59 -18.90
CA TRP A 6 -12.93 20.31 -18.29
C TRP A 6 -14.10 19.31 -18.24
N SER A 7 -15.33 19.80 -18.08
CA SER A 7 -16.53 18.97 -18.11
C SER A 7 -16.72 18.26 -19.46
N ASP A 8 -16.48 18.95 -20.59
CA ASP A 8 -16.59 18.34 -21.92
C ASP A 8 -15.51 17.29 -22.18
N PHE A 9 -14.34 17.43 -21.57
CA PHE A 9 -13.29 16.42 -21.61
C PHE A 9 -13.66 15.15 -20.86
N PHE A 10 -14.37 15.27 -19.73
CA PHE A 10 -14.88 14.10 -19.01
C PHE A 10 -16.16 13.54 -19.62
N ALA A 11 -17.00 14.37 -20.25
CA ALA A 11 -18.26 13.95 -20.83
C ALA A 11 -18.13 13.44 -22.29
N MET A 12 -17.06 13.82 -23.03
CA MET A 12 -16.74 13.46 -24.42
C MET A 12 -17.97 13.09 -25.28
N GLY A 13 -19.03 13.90 -25.24
CA GLY A 13 -20.27 13.66 -25.99
C GLY A 13 -20.91 12.27 -25.82
N GLY A 14 -20.68 11.56 -24.71
CA GLY A 14 -21.21 10.22 -24.43
C GLY A 14 -20.19 9.08 -24.50
N TYR A 15 -18.96 9.31 -24.99
CA TYR A 15 -17.91 8.27 -25.07
C TYR A 15 -17.08 8.11 -23.80
N ALA A 16 -17.30 8.99 -22.82
CA ALA A 16 -16.64 9.01 -21.53
C ALA A 16 -16.60 7.65 -20.83
N SER A 17 -17.72 6.93 -20.81
CA SER A 17 -17.87 5.65 -20.11
C SER A 17 -16.92 4.58 -20.65
N TYR A 18 -16.68 4.54 -21.97
CA TYR A 18 -15.78 3.59 -22.60
C TYR A 18 -14.30 3.87 -22.30
N VAL A 19 -13.93 5.16 -22.26
CA VAL A 19 -12.56 5.58 -21.98
C VAL A 19 -12.28 5.46 -20.48
N TRP A 20 -13.07 6.15 -19.66
CA TRP A 20 -12.86 6.20 -18.21
C TRP A 20 -13.08 4.86 -17.51
N GLY A 21 -13.86 3.94 -18.09
CA GLY A 21 -13.96 2.57 -17.57
C GLY A 21 -12.61 1.83 -17.59
N GLY A 22 -11.94 1.80 -18.75
CA GLY A 22 -10.63 1.14 -18.88
C GLY A 22 -9.52 1.86 -18.10
N PHE A 23 -9.50 3.19 -18.17
CA PHE A 23 -8.56 4.00 -17.39
C PHE A 23 -8.79 3.85 -15.88
N GLY A 24 -10.05 3.81 -15.43
CA GLY A 24 -10.43 3.62 -14.04
C GLY A 24 -9.96 2.27 -13.51
N ILE A 25 -10.14 1.19 -14.26
CA ILE A 25 -9.62 -0.14 -13.90
C ILE A 25 -8.09 -0.11 -13.79
N THR A 26 -7.41 0.52 -14.74
CA THR A 26 -5.94 0.61 -14.74
C THR A 26 -5.43 1.39 -13.52
N TYR A 27 -6.01 2.56 -13.25
CA TYR A 27 -5.68 3.36 -12.07
C TYR A 27 -5.97 2.60 -10.77
N LEU A 28 -7.07 1.86 -10.71
CA LEU A 28 -7.42 1.03 -9.57
C LEU A 28 -6.36 -0.07 -9.37
N SER A 29 -5.97 -0.78 -10.43
CA SER A 29 -4.92 -1.80 -10.36
C SER A 29 -3.59 -1.22 -9.89
N MET A 30 -3.19 -0.05 -10.40
CA MET A 30 -1.99 0.65 -9.94
C MET A 30 -2.08 1.04 -8.46
N ALA A 31 -3.21 1.58 -8.01
CA ALA A 31 -3.44 1.96 -6.62
C ALA A 31 -3.36 0.74 -5.68
N VAL A 32 -3.95 -0.39 -6.07
CA VAL A 32 -3.88 -1.65 -5.32
C VAL A 32 -2.45 -2.13 -5.22
N LEU A 33 -1.70 -2.15 -6.33
CA LEU A 33 -0.29 -2.55 -6.33
C LEU A 33 0.58 -1.64 -5.45
N TRP A 34 0.35 -0.33 -5.50
CA TRP A 34 1.05 0.63 -4.65
C TRP A 34 0.75 0.34 -3.18
N PHE A 35 -0.52 0.19 -2.81
CA PHE A 35 -0.91 -0.08 -1.43
C PHE A 35 -0.31 -1.41 -0.92
N LEU A 36 -0.36 -2.46 -1.74
CA LEU A 36 0.29 -3.74 -1.44
C LEU A 36 1.81 -3.61 -1.27
N SER A 37 2.46 -2.83 -2.13
CA SER A 37 3.90 -2.57 -2.06
C SER A 37 4.31 -1.90 -0.75
N ILE A 38 3.57 -0.85 -0.34
CA ILE A 38 3.79 -0.16 0.94
C ILE A 38 3.57 -1.14 2.10
N ASN A 39 2.47 -1.89 2.08
CA ASN A 39 2.13 -2.80 3.16
C ASN A 39 3.14 -3.94 3.30
N ARG A 40 3.67 -4.46 2.18
CA ARG A 40 4.69 -5.50 2.19
C ARG A 40 5.98 -5.01 2.84
N SER A 41 6.40 -3.78 2.54
CA SER A 41 7.56 -3.17 3.19
C SER A 41 7.35 -2.99 4.70
N LYS A 42 6.16 -2.53 5.11
CA LYS A 42 5.79 -2.38 6.53
C LYS A 42 5.75 -3.71 7.27
N ALA A 43 5.16 -4.74 6.66
CA ALA A 43 5.05 -6.08 7.23
C ALA A 43 6.42 -6.71 7.49
N LEU A 44 7.34 -6.59 6.53
CA LEU A 44 8.72 -7.08 6.69
C LEU A 44 9.41 -6.42 7.89
N MET A 45 9.28 -5.09 8.02
CA MET A 45 9.88 -4.35 9.13
C MET A 45 9.23 -4.68 10.49
N GLN A 46 7.93 -4.97 10.51
CA GLN A 46 7.25 -5.45 11.71
C GLN A 46 7.73 -6.85 12.12
N GLU A 47 7.93 -7.75 11.16
CA GLU A 47 8.42 -9.10 11.45
C GLU A 47 9.82 -9.07 12.09
N VAL A 48 10.73 -8.25 11.55
CA VAL A 48 12.08 -8.06 12.11
C VAL A 48 12.00 -7.51 13.53
N ARG A 49 11.20 -6.46 13.78
CA ARG A 49 11.01 -5.90 15.12
C ARG A 49 10.47 -6.93 16.12
N ASN A 50 9.53 -7.76 15.69
CA ASN A 50 8.95 -8.80 16.55
C ASN A 50 9.98 -9.88 16.92
N LYS A 51 10.88 -10.24 15.98
CA LYS A 51 11.99 -11.17 16.26
C LYS A 51 12.96 -10.58 17.28
N ILE A 52 13.36 -9.32 17.12
CA ILE A 52 14.27 -8.64 18.07
C ILE A 52 13.68 -8.61 19.48
N LYS A 53 12.42 -8.17 19.63
CA LYS A 53 11.73 -8.14 20.95
C LYS A 53 11.66 -9.52 21.62
N ARG A 54 11.57 -10.60 20.83
CA ARG A 54 11.52 -11.96 21.37
C ARG A 54 12.89 -12.39 21.88
N GLN A 55 13.97 -12.03 21.19
CA GLN A 55 15.33 -12.30 21.63
C GLN A 55 15.67 -11.54 22.91
N GLU A 56 15.32 -10.26 22.99
CA GLU A 56 15.52 -9.43 24.20
C GLU A 56 14.86 -10.06 25.45
N ARG A 57 13.66 -10.63 25.30
CA ARG A 57 12.97 -11.30 26.42
C ARG A 57 13.68 -12.57 26.88
N ILE A 58 14.20 -13.36 25.94
CA ILE A 58 14.93 -14.60 26.26
C ILE A 58 16.26 -14.25 26.93
N GLU A 59 16.93 -13.20 26.46
CA GLU A 59 18.20 -12.73 27.01
C GLU A 59 18.01 -12.12 28.41
N ALA A 60 16.95 -11.34 28.63
CA ALA A 60 16.59 -10.84 29.95
C ALA A 60 16.25 -11.98 30.94
N ALA A 61 15.56 -13.03 30.49
CA ALA A 61 15.28 -14.21 31.30
C ALA A 61 16.57 -14.97 31.65
N LYS A 62 17.48 -15.16 30.69
CA LYS A 62 18.80 -15.76 30.92
C LYS A 62 19.67 -14.95 31.87
N HIS A 63 19.64 -13.62 31.77
CA HIS A 63 20.39 -12.75 32.66
C HIS A 63 19.87 -12.85 34.10
N MET A 64 18.55 -12.92 34.31
CA MET A 64 17.96 -13.13 35.64
C MET A 64 18.25 -14.52 36.22
N GLU A 65 18.32 -15.56 35.38
CA GLU A 65 18.68 -16.92 35.82
C GLU A 65 20.15 -17.01 36.25
N ASN A 66 21.06 -16.29 35.58
CA ASN A 66 22.50 -16.28 35.90
C ASN A 66 22.88 -15.34 37.07
N THR A 67 21.91 -14.66 37.69
CA THR A 67 22.15 -13.80 38.88
C THR A 67 21.61 -14.39 40.20
N LEU A 68 21.05 -15.61 40.18
CA LEU A 68 20.65 -16.40 41.34
C LEU A 68 21.67 -17.50 41.65
#